data_AF-A0A958LH98-F1
#
_entry.id   AF-A0A958LH98-F1
#
_cell.length_a   1.000
_cell.length_b   1.000
_cell.length_c   1.000
_cell.angle_alpha   90.00
_cell.angle_beta   90.00
_cell.angle_gamma   90.00
#
_symmetry.space_group_name_H-M   'P 1'
#
loop_
_entity.id
_entity.type
_entity.pdbx_description
1 polymer ?
#
loop_
_entity_poly.entity_id
_entity_poly.type
_entity_poly.pdbx_seq_one_letter_code
_entity_poly.pdbx_strand_id
1 'polypeptide(L)'
;NIEDDPVTESNKMGYVTFATAGPGTRTTQMFINLVDNSRLDSMGFSPIAKVTEGMDVVKSLYSGYGERPDQGAIQSRGNVYLKESFEKMDYIKSAEILN
;
A
#
# COMPACT_ATOMS: atom_id res chain seq x y z
N ASN A 1 -12.51 -3.95 -11.77
CA ASN A 1 -11.04 -3.83 -11.62
C ASN A 1 -10.55 -2.69 -12.47
N ILE A 2 -9.46 -2.07 -12.05
CA ILE A 2 -8.75 -1.03 -12.80
C ILE A 2 -7.86 -1.74 -13.83
N GLU A 3 -7.81 -1.24 -15.07
CA GLU A 3 -6.89 -1.71 -16.12
C GLU A 3 -5.44 -1.59 -15.66
N ASP A 4 -4.49 -2.39 -16.15
CA ASP A 4 -3.08 -2.35 -15.71
C ASP A 4 -2.27 -1.22 -16.37
N ASP A 5 -1.35 -0.62 -15.62
CA ASP A 5 -0.38 0.34 -16.13
C ASP A 5 0.91 -0.40 -16.50
N PRO A 6 1.65 0.04 -17.54
CA PRO A 6 3.00 -0.44 -17.75
C PRO A 6 3.87 -0.10 -16.53
N VAL A 7 4.84 -0.96 -16.23
CA VAL A 7 5.85 -0.69 -15.20
C VAL A 7 6.92 0.20 -15.83
N THR A 8 6.87 1.51 -15.54
CA THR A 8 7.80 2.53 -16.04
C THR A 8 8.85 2.94 -15.01
N GLU A 9 8.58 2.67 -13.74
CA GLU A 9 9.46 2.94 -12.59
C GLU A 9 9.67 1.66 -11.78
N SER A 10 10.74 1.62 -10.99
CA SER A 10 11.10 0.44 -10.18
C SER A 10 10.60 0.56 -8.73
N ASN A 11 10.15 -0.56 -8.14
CA ASN A 11 9.65 -0.66 -6.76
C ASN A 11 10.74 -0.50 -5.69
N LYS A 12 11.41 0.66 -5.69
CA LYS A 12 12.44 1.03 -4.70
C LYS A 12 11.81 1.54 -3.41
N MET A 13 12.63 1.69 -2.35
CA MET A 13 12.18 2.28 -1.08
C MET A 13 11.48 3.63 -1.32
N GLY A 14 10.34 3.82 -0.66
CA GLY A 14 9.52 5.03 -0.72
C GLY A 14 8.53 5.09 -1.89
N TYR A 15 8.59 4.16 -2.85
CA TYR A 15 7.60 4.13 -3.93
C TYR A 15 6.27 3.56 -3.45
N VAL A 16 5.18 4.17 -3.92
CA VAL A 16 3.79 3.79 -3.67
C VAL A 16 3.25 3.09 -4.91
N THR A 17 2.72 1.89 -4.72
CA THR A 17 2.39 0.97 -5.81
C THR A 17 1.02 0.33 -5.57
N PHE A 18 0.24 0.13 -6.63
CA PHE A 18 -1.00 -0.65 -6.55
C PHE A 18 -0.72 -2.12 -6.25
N ALA A 19 -1.51 -2.71 -5.36
CA ALA A 19 -1.53 -4.15 -5.16
C ALA A 19 -2.30 -4.84 -6.30
N THR A 20 -1.88 -6.05 -6.64
CA THR A 20 -2.48 -6.87 -7.69
C THR A 20 -2.35 -8.36 -7.35
N ALA A 21 -3.27 -9.17 -7.87
CA ALA A 21 -3.22 -10.64 -7.87
C ALA A 21 -2.88 -11.21 -9.27
N GLY A 22 -2.42 -10.36 -10.19
CA GLY A 22 -2.13 -10.70 -11.58
C GLY A 22 -2.85 -9.78 -12.58
N PRO A 23 -2.72 -10.05 -13.89
CA PRO A 23 -3.25 -9.17 -14.93
C PRO A 23 -4.75 -8.84 -14.74
N GLY A 24 -5.09 -7.55 -14.78
CA GLY A 24 -6.47 -7.05 -14.72
C GLY A 24 -7.16 -7.20 -13.35
N THR A 25 -6.39 -7.37 -12.26
CA THR A 25 -6.95 -7.59 -10.91
C THR A 25 -6.77 -6.41 -9.96
N ARG A 26 -6.22 -5.28 -10.43
CA ARG A 26 -6.03 -4.09 -9.60
C ARG A 26 -7.36 -3.54 -9.09
N THR A 27 -7.35 -3.15 -7.83
CA THR A 27 -8.46 -2.49 -7.14
C THR A 27 -7.97 -1.12 -6.63
N THR A 28 -8.39 -0.70 -5.44
CA THR A 28 -7.93 0.55 -4.80
C THR A 28 -6.85 0.32 -3.75
N GLN A 29 -6.40 -0.92 -3.55
CA GLN A 29 -5.36 -1.24 -2.58
C GLN A 29 -3.98 -0.80 -3.08
N MET A 30 -3.25 -0.08 -2.24
CA MET A 30 -1.88 0.37 -2.49
C MET A 30 -0.98 0.02 -1.31
N PHE A 31 0.33 -0.03 -1.54
CA PHE A 31 1.34 -0.19 -0.51
C PHE A 31 2.51 0.77 -0.73
N ILE A 32 3.27 1.05 0.34
CA ILE A 32 4.52 1.81 0.30
C ILE A 32 5.67 0.84 0.48
N ASN A 33 6.64 0.89 -0.42
CA ASN A 33 7.86 0.09 -0.33
C ASN A 33 8.75 0.59 0.83
N LEU A 34 8.89 -0.20 1.90
CA LEU A 34 9.79 0.12 3.02
C LEU A 34 11.26 -0.22 2.74
N VAL A 35 11.51 -1.04 1.71
CA VAL A 35 12.83 -1.50 1.24
C VAL A 35 12.84 -1.55 -0.29
N ASP A 36 13.96 -1.94 -0.89
CA ASP A 36 14.03 -2.23 -2.33
C ASP A 36 13.31 -3.55 -2.64
N ASN A 37 12.25 -3.48 -3.46
CA ASN A 37 11.48 -4.60 -3.94
C ASN A 37 11.45 -4.67 -5.48
N SER A 38 12.55 -4.31 -6.15
CA SER A 38 12.65 -4.31 -7.63
C SER A 38 12.23 -5.65 -8.29
N ARG A 39 12.24 -6.76 -7.54
CA ARG A 39 11.67 -8.05 -7.99
C ARG A 39 10.20 -7.96 -8.45
N LEU A 40 9.43 -7.04 -7.87
CA LEU A 40 8.00 -6.85 -8.17
C LEU A 40 7.77 -6.23 -9.56
N ASP A 41 8.78 -5.56 -10.13
CA ASP A 41 8.69 -4.91 -11.44
C ASP A 41 8.35 -5.93 -12.53
N SER A 42 9.03 -7.08 -12.51
CA SER A 42 8.77 -8.19 -13.44
C SER A 42 7.41 -8.88 -13.25
N MET A 43 6.73 -8.60 -12.14
CA MET A 43 5.43 -9.17 -11.79
C MET A 43 4.26 -8.22 -12.13
N GLY A 44 4.54 -7.05 -12.73
CA GLY A 44 3.52 -6.10 -13.17
C GLY A 44 3.03 -5.14 -12.09
N PHE A 45 3.73 -5.04 -10.95
CA PHE A 45 3.40 -4.05 -9.91
C PHE A 45 3.93 -2.68 -10.33
N SER A 46 3.08 -1.86 -10.95
CA SER A 46 3.46 -0.53 -11.45
C SER A 46 3.39 0.54 -10.36
N PRO A 47 4.52 1.16 -9.95
CA PRO A 47 4.51 2.29 -9.03
C PRO A 47 3.86 3.52 -9.64
N ILE A 48 3.11 4.27 -8.82
CA ILE A 48 2.38 5.47 -9.27
C ILE A 48 2.80 6.75 -8.55
N ALA A 49 3.49 6.63 -7.42
CA ALA A 49 3.97 7.78 -6.67
C ALA A 49 5.21 7.41 -5.85
N LYS A 50 5.83 8.42 -5.24
CA LYS A 50 6.95 8.28 -4.33
C LYS A 50 6.78 9.23 -3.15
N VAL A 51 7.08 8.75 -1.94
CA VAL A 51 7.19 9.59 -0.75
C VAL A 51 8.35 10.56 -0.95
N THR A 52 8.06 11.85 -1.05
CA THR A 52 9.05 12.93 -1.21
C THR A 52 9.56 13.44 0.15
N GLU A 53 8.70 13.45 1.16
CA GLU A 53 8.97 13.91 2.52
C GLU A 53 8.29 12.99 3.55
N GLY A 54 8.83 12.89 4.77
CA GLY A 54 8.21 12.12 5.87
C GLY A 54 8.41 10.60 5.81
N MET A 55 9.44 10.10 5.13
CA MET A 55 9.73 8.65 5.08
C MET A 55 10.10 8.07 6.47
N ASP A 56 10.63 8.90 7.37
CA ASP A 56 10.83 8.57 8.78
C ASP A 56 9.49 8.33 9.51
N VAL A 57 8.46 9.13 9.22
CA VAL A 57 7.10 8.91 9.73
C VAL A 57 6.54 7.59 9.22
N VAL A 58 6.68 7.32 7.92
CA VAL A 58 6.27 6.03 7.32
C VAL A 58 6.95 4.85 8.01
N LYS A 59 8.25 4.96 8.33
CA LYS A 59 9.00 3.92 9.06
C LYS A 59 8.59 3.79 10.52
N SER A 60 7.95 4.81 11.10
CA SER A 60 7.49 4.80 12.49
C SER A 60 6.08 4.21 12.68
N LEU A 61 5.36 3.91 11.59
CA LEU A 61 4.04 3.28 11.64
C LEU A 61 4.11 1.96 12.43
N TYR A 62 3.06 1.66 13.20
CA TYR A 62 3.01 0.52 14.08
C TYR A 62 3.10 -0.81 13.31
N SER A 63 4.26 -1.48 13.41
CA SER A 63 4.55 -2.73 12.70
C SER A 63 4.22 -4.00 13.49
N GLY A 64 3.79 -3.88 14.75
CA GLY A 64 3.62 -5.02 15.66
C GLY A 64 2.51 -6.00 15.27
N TYR A 65 1.67 -5.68 14.29
CA TYR A 65 0.67 -6.60 13.75
C TYR A 65 1.20 -7.53 12.67
N GLY A 66 2.23 -7.14 11.91
CA GLY A 66 2.76 -7.92 10.79
C GLY A 66 1.66 -8.35 9.81
N GLU A 67 1.72 -9.59 9.32
CA GLU A 67 0.78 -10.19 8.36
C GLU A 67 -0.56 -10.64 8.98
N ARG A 68 -0.87 -10.23 10.22
CA ARG A 68 -2.12 -10.66 10.90
C ARG A 68 -3.42 -10.04 10.36
N PRO A 69 -3.46 -8.79 9.85
CA PRO A 69 -4.67 -8.25 9.24
C PRO A 69 -5.14 -9.09 8.05
N ASP A 70 -6.36 -9.60 8.13
CA ASP A 70 -6.96 -10.43 7.09
C ASP A 70 -7.53 -9.57 5.95
N GLN A 71 -7.06 -9.81 4.74
CA GLN A 71 -7.43 -9.02 3.57
C GLN A 71 -8.93 -9.14 3.23
N GLY A 72 -9.54 -10.31 3.41
CA GLY A 72 -10.97 -10.53 3.18
C GLY A 72 -11.85 -9.78 4.18
N ALA A 73 -11.45 -9.76 5.44
CA ALA A 73 -12.10 -8.99 6.50
C ALA A 73 -11.96 -7.47 6.27
N ILE A 74 -10.80 -7.00 5.79
CA ILE A 74 -10.62 -5.60 5.39
C ILE A 74 -11.58 -5.24 4.25
N GLN A 75 -11.71 -6.09 3.23
CA GLN A 75 -12.61 -5.83 2.10
C GLN A 75 -14.10 -5.83 2.51
N SER A 76 -14.51 -6.76 3.38
CA SER A 76 -15.92 -6.93 3.75
C SER A 76 -16.40 -6.04 4.90
N ARG A 77 -15.53 -5.70 5.85
CA ARG A 77 -15.87 -4.96 7.08
C ARG A 77 -15.12 -3.64 7.24
N GLY A 78 -14.04 -3.43 6.50
CA GLY A 78 -13.24 -2.21 6.52
C GLY A 78 -12.81 -1.81 7.94
N ASN A 79 -13.00 -0.53 8.26
CA ASN A 79 -12.58 0.06 9.53
C ASN A 79 -13.28 -0.53 10.75
N VAL A 80 -14.44 -1.18 10.61
CA VAL A 80 -15.07 -1.86 11.76
C VAL A 80 -14.17 -2.99 12.25
N TYR A 81 -13.72 -3.85 11.34
CA TYR A 81 -12.79 -4.94 11.65
C TYR A 81 -11.46 -4.41 12.18
N LEU A 82 -10.88 -3.41 11.51
CA LEU A 82 -9.55 -2.91 11.87
C LEU A 82 -9.53 -2.26 13.26
N LYS A 83 -10.56 -1.49 13.61
CA LYS A 83 -10.66 -0.82 14.92
C LYS A 83 -10.92 -1.78 16.07
N GLU A 84 -11.70 -2.84 15.84
CA GLU A 84 -11.97 -3.87 16.85
C GLU A 84 -10.76 -4.76 17.12
N SER A 85 -9.98 -5.09 16.09
CA SER A 85 -8.94 -6.13 16.17
C SER A 85 -7.52 -5.57 16.32
N PHE A 86 -7.29 -4.31 15.92
CA PHE A 86 -5.97 -3.70 15.81
C PHE A 86 -5.95 -2.30 16.43
N GLU A 87 -6.09 -2.23 17.76
CA GLU A 87 -6.17 -0.98 18.53
C GLU A 87 -5.02 0.01 18.25
N LYS A 88 -3.81 -0.49 17.99
CA LYS A 88 -2.61 0.33 17.73
C LYS A 88 -2.39 0.68 16.25
N MET A 89 -3.34 0.34 15.37
CA MET A 89 -3.22 0.60 13.93
C MET A 89 -3.25 2.11 13.65
N ASP A 90 -2.32 2.56 12.82
CA ASP A 90 -2.31 3.93 12.32
C ASP A 90 -3.31 4.13 11.17
N TYR A 91 -3.92 5.31 11.08
CA TYR A 91 -4.93 5.62 10.07
C TYR A 91 -4.66 6.97 9.42
N ILE A 92 -4.76 7.01 8.09
CA ILE A 92 -4.88 8.27 7.34
C ILE A 92 -6.21 8.93 7.73
N LYS A 93 -6.15 10.17 8.21
CA LYS A 93 -7.34 10.95 8.62
C LYS A 93 -7.84 11.90 7.54
N SER A 94 -6.94 12.42 6.73
CA SER A 94 -7.22 13.28 5.58
C SER A 94 -6.17 13.06 4.51
N ALA A 95 -6.51 13.42 3.27
CA ALA A 95 -5.60 13.46 2.14
C ALA A 95 -6.00 14.64 1.27
N GLU A 96 -5.03 15.40 0.80
CA GLU A 96 -5.24 16.63 0.04
C GLU A 96 -4.33 16.63 -1.19
N ILE A 97 -4.83 17.20 -2.29
CA ILE A 97 -4.01 17.49 -3.46
C ILE A 97 -3.39 18.87 -3.25
N LEU A 98 -2.07 18.92 -3.20
CA LEU A 98 -1.33 20.17 -3.11
C LEU A 98 -1.24 20.80 -4.50
N ASN A 99 -1.66 22.06 -4.62
CA ASN A 99 -1.58 22.85 -5.86
C ASN A 99 -0.37 23.76 -5.85
#